data_AF-I0XBE7-F1
#
_entry.id   AF-I0XBE7-F1
#
_cell.length_a   1.000
_cell.length_b   1.000
_cell.length_c   1.000
_cell.angle_alpha   90.00
_cell.angle_beta   90.00
_cell.angle_gamma   90.00
#
_symmetry.space_group_name_H-M   'P 1'
#
loop_
_entity.id
_entity.type
_entity.pdbx_description
1 polymer ?
#
loop_
_entity_poly.entity_id
_entity_poly.type
_entity_poly.pdbx_seq_one_letter_code
_entity_poly.pdbx_strand_id
1 'polypeptide(L)'
;MVVSLIFILALVVFLAVFIGHNISNVCTFWFFKTYTDLPVTILVFIAFGSGIVLSLLCVLFARLRKSDEEKEVQAAKTKVQKAEEKERKLQEKNDKKEAKIAAKEAKASKSKKAKPEDANKTLEMSAADLQNMSK
;
A
#
# COMPACT_ATOMS: atom_id res chain seq x y z
N MET A 1 10.54 -32.91 -4.02
CA MET A 1 9.74 -33.84 -4.86
C MET A 1 9.83 -35.27 -4.38
N VAL A 2 11.02 -35.87 -4.19
CA VAL A 2 11.16 -37.26 -3.73
C VAL A 2 10.47 -37.50 -2.38
N VAL A 3 10.63 -36.60 -1.41
CA VAL A 3 9.96 -36.69 -0.10
C VAL A 3 8.43 -36.69 -0.23
N SER A 4 7.88 -35.85 -1.10
CA SER A 4 6.44 -35.81 -1.38
C SER A 4 5.95 -37.13 -1.98
N LEU A 5 6.73 -37.73 -2.88
CA LEU A 5 6.40 -39.05 -3.46
C LEU A 5 6.43 -40.15 -2.41
N ILE A 6 7.42 -40.17 -1.52
CA ILE A 6 7.51 -41.13 -0.41
C ILE A 6 6.30 -40.98 0.53
N PHE A 7 5.92 -39.75 0.86
CA PHE A 7 4.75 -39.49 1.68
C PHE A 7 3.46 -39.97 1.00
N ILE A 8 3.27 -39.66 -0.28
CA ILE A 8 2.10 -40.13 -1.05
C ILE A 8 2.08 -41.66 -1.08
N LEU A 9 3.21 -42.31 -1.34
CA LEU A 9 3.31 -43.77 -1.37
C LEU A 9 2.94 -44.37 0.00
N ALA A 10 3.50 -43.84 1.08
CA ALA A 10 3.18 -44.26 2.44
C ALA A 10 1.68 -44.09 2.75
N LEU A 11 1.08 -42.98 2.30
CA LEU A 11 -0.33 -42.70 2.47
C LEU A 11 -1.20 -43.69 1.69
N VAL A 12 -0.85 -44.03 0.45
CA VAL A 12 -1.56 -45.04 -0.35
C VAL A 12 -1.49 -46.42 0.30
N VAL A 13 -0.31 -46.84 0.75
CA VAL A 13 -0.13 -48.12 1.46
C VAL A 13 -0.95 -48.13 2.75
N PHE A 14 -0.90 -47.05 3.52
CA PHE A 14 -1.71 -46.90 4.73
C PHE A 14 -3.21 -47.01 4.43
N LEU A 15 -3.71 -46.33 3.39
CA LEU A 15 -5.11 -46.42 2.96
C LEU A 15 -5.48 -47.86 2.59
N ALA A 16 -4.65 -48.55 1.82
CA ALA A 16 -4.91 -49.94 1.41
C ALA A 16 -5.00 -50.88 2.62
N VAL A 17 -4.07 -50.77 3.57
CA VAL A 17 -4.08 -51.56 4.82
C VAL A 17 -5.27 -51.19 5.68
N PHE A 18 -5.57 -49.90 5.82
CA PHE A 18 -6.68 -49.40 6.61
C PHE A 18 -8.02 -49.91 6.07
N ILE A 19 -8.25 -49.79 4.76
CA ILE A 19 -9.46 -50.28 4.07
C ILE A 19 -9.54 -51.81 4.22
N GLY A 20 -8.46 -52.52 3.91
CA GLY A 20 -8.43 -53.98 3.96
C GLY A 20 -8.74 -54.53 5.35
N HIS A 21 -8.21 -53.91 6.41
CA HIS A 21 -8.47 -54.32 7.79
C HIS A 21 -9.89 -53.94 8.25
N ASN A 22 -10.43 -52.80 7.81
CA ASN A 22 -11.72 -52.29 8.28
C ASN A 22 -12.89 -52.56 7.33
N ILE A 23 -12.72 -53.43 6.33
CA ILE A 23 -13.81 -53.78 5.40
C ILE A 23 -14.86 -54.68 6.05
N SER A 24 -14.43 -55.58 6.94
CA SER A 24 -15.31 -56.48 7.69
C SER A 24 -15.86 -55.85 8.97
N ASN A 25 -15.29 -54.72 9.40
CA ASN A 25 -15.77 -53.99 10.56
C ASN A 25 -16.97 -53.15 10.17
N VAL A 26 -18.15 -53.60 10.58
CA VAL A 26 -19.40 -52.86 10.42
C VAL A 26 -19.78 -52.16 11.73
N CYS A 27 -20.45 -51.02 11.60
CA CYS A 27 -20.96 -50.24 12.70
C CYS A 27 -22.41 -49.84 12.47
N THR A 28 -23.12 -49.61 13.56
CA THR A 28 -24.45 -49.00 13.53
C THR A 28 -24.27 -47.48 13.59
N PHE A 29 -24.79 -46.77 12.61
CA PHE A 29 -24.76 -45.31 12.54
C PHE A 29 -26.17 -44.75 12.55
N TRP A 30 -26.40 -43.70 13.34
CA TRP A 30 -27.70 -43.07 13.47
C TRP A 30 -27.66 -41.66 12.87
N PHE A 31 -28.36 -41.47 11.76
CA PHE A 31 -28.54 -40.17 11.12
C PHE A 31 -29.89 -40.11 10.41
N PHE A 32 -30.90 -39.53 11.07
CA PHE A 32 -32.33 -39.53 10.68
C PHE A 32 -33.00 -40.91 10.53
N LYS A 33 -32.21 -41.98 10.36
CA LYS A 33 -32.59 -43.38 10.43
C LYS A 33 -31.39 -44.18 10.95
N THR A 34 -31.66 -45.31 11.59
CA THR A 34 -30.61 -46.25 11.97
C THR A 34 -30.16 -47.04 10.75
N TYR A 35 -28.89 -46.92 10.41
CA TYR A 35 -28.22 -47.79 9.44
C TYR A 35 -27.45 -48.85 10.21
N THR A 36 -27.91 -50.09 10.11
CA THR A 36 -27.15 -51.25 10.58
C THR A 36 -26.21 -51.71 9.47
N ASP A 37 -25.09 -52.33 9.85
CA ASP A 37 -24.16 -52.98 8.92
C ASP A 37 -23.37 -52.03 8.01
N LEU A 38 -23.10 -50.79 8.45
CA LEU A 38 -22.34 -49.83 7.66
C LEU A 38 -20.83 -50.04 7.88
N PRO A 39 -20.03 -50.29 6.82
CA PRO A 39 -18.58 -50.44 6.97
C PRO A 39 -17.95 -49.18 7.57
N VAL A 40 -17.15 -49.36 8.63
CA VAL A 40 -16.47 -48.25 9.33
C VAL A 40 -15.64 -47.41 8.37
N THR A 41 -15.02 -48.07 7.39
CA THR A 41 -14.25 -47.43 6.31
C THR A 41 -15.04 -46.34 5.58
N ILE A 42 -16.30 -46.60 5.23
CA ILE A 42 -17.16 -45.64 4.51
C ILE A 42 -17.46 -44.45 5.41
N LEU A 43 -17.78 -44.70 6.68
CA LEU A 43 -18.11 -43.64 7.64
C LEU A 43 -16.91 -42.69 7.85
N VAL A 44 -15.70 -43.24 7.92
CA VAL A 44 -14.46 -42.46 8.02
C VAL A 44 -14.23 -41.59 6.79
N PHE A 45 -14.48 -42.10 5.58
CA PHE A 45 -14.38 -41.29 4.36
C PHE A 45 -15.43 -40.18 4.30
N ILE A 46 -16.65 -40.44 4.76
CA ILE A 46 -17.70 -39.41 4.86
C ILE A 46 -17.31 -38.33 5.86
N ALA A 47 -16.78 -38.70 7.03
CA ALA A 47 -16.31 -37.76 8.05
C ALA A 47 -15.12 -36.92 7.56
N PHE A 48 -14.16 -37.54 6.88
CA PHE A 48 -13.04 -36.83 6.27
C PHE A 48 -13.51 -35.87 5.17
N GLY A 49 -14.38 -36.34 4.27
CA GLY A 49 -14.93 -35.53 3.19
C GLY A 49 -15.75 -34.34 3.71
N SER A 50 -16.59 -34.54 4.72
CA SER A 50 -17.37 -33.45 5.33
C SER A 50 -16.45 -32.42 6.01
N GLY A 51 -15.37 -32.86 6.66
CA GLY A 51 -14.34 -31.98 7.20
C GLY A 51 -13.68 -31.09 6.14
N ILE A 52 -13.37 -31.65 4.97
CA ILE A 52 -12.83 -30.87 3.84
C ILE A 52 -13.86 -29.86 3.34
N VAL A 53 -15.10 -30.28 3.12
CA VAL A 53 -16.17 -29.40 2.64
C VAL A 53 -16.40 -28.24 3.60
N LEU A 54 -16.48 -28.52 4.91
CA LEU A 54 -16.62 -27.48 5.94
C LEU A 54 -15.41 -26.55 5.97
N SER A 55 -14.20 -27.08 5.86
CA SER A 55 -12.98 -26.25 5.81
C SER A 55 -12.98 -25.32 4.60
N LEU A 56 -13.35 -25.81 3.43
CA LEU A 56 -13.47 -25.00 2.22
C LEU A 56 -14.55 -23.93 2.36
N LEU A 57 -15.72 -24.29 2.90
CA LEU A 57 -16.78 -23.32 3.19
C LEU A 57 -16.29 -22.25 4.17
N CYS A 58 -15.64 -22.62 5.27
CA CYS A 58 -15.07 -21.67 6.23
C CYS A 58 -14.06 -20.73 5.59
N VAL A 59 -13.17 -21.22 4.73
CA VAL A 59 -12.20 -20.40 3.99
C VAL A 59 -12.90 -19.45 3.03
N LEU A 60 -13.94 -19.92 2.31
CA LEU A 60 -14.73 -19.09 1.40
C LEU A 60 -15.47 -17.98 2.17
N PHE A 61 -16.15 -18.30 3.26
CA PHE A 61 -16.82 -17.32 4.12
C PHE A 61 -15.82 -16.33 4.75
N ALA A 62 -14.65 -16.79 5.17
CA ALA A 62 -13.60 -15.91 5.69
C ALA A 62 -13.07 -14.96 4.62
N ARG A 63 -12.93 -15.40 3.37
CA ARG A 63 -12.54 -14.55 2.25
C ARG A 63 -13.62 -13.56 1.84
N LEU A 64 -14.89 -13.97 1.88
CA LEU A 64 -16.03 -13.08 1.63
C LEU A 64 -16.05 -11.92 2.63
N ARG A 65 -15.82 -12.19 3.92
CA ARG A 65 -15.77 -11.14 4.96
C ARG A 65 -14.56 -10.21 4.83
N LYS A 66 -13.39 -10.75 4.46
CA LYS A 66 -12.18 -9.94 4.23
C LYS A 66 -12.28 -9.04 2.99
N SER A 67 -13.13 -9.39 2.02
CA SER A 67 -13.29 -8.58 0.81
C SER A 67 -13.90 -7.21 1.07
N ASP A 68 -14.65 -7.03 2.16
CA ASP A 68 -15.15 -5.71 2.57
C ASP A 68 -14.08 -4.90 3.30
N GLU A 69 -13.28 -5.54 4.16
CA GLU A 69 -12.19 -4.90 4.90
C GLU A 69 -11.01 -4.51 3.98
N GLU A 70 -10.65 -5.36 3.01
CA GLU A 70 -9.62 -5.04 2.02
C GLU A 70 -10.06 -3.93 1.05
N LYS A 71 -11.35 -3.85 0.70
CA LYS A 71 -11.88 -2.73 -0.10
C LYS A 71 -11.76 -1.41 0.63
N GLU A 72 -11.98 -1.40 1.94
CA GLU A 72 -11.85 -0.19 2.75
C GLU A 72 -10.38 0.27 2.85
N VAL A 73 -9.45 -0.67 3.04
CA VAL A 73 -8.00 -0.39 3.06
C VAL A 73 -7.48 0.06 1.69
N GLN A 74 -7.96 -0.54 0.59
CA GLN A 74 -7.59 -0.12 -0.78
C GLN A 74 -8.18 1.25 -1.13
N ALA A 75 -9.41 1.54 -0.70
CA ALA A 75 -10.04 2.85 -0.87
C ALA A 75 -9.31 3.94 -0.06
N ALA A 76 -8.86 3.62 1.16
CA ALA A 76 -8.06 4.52 1.98
C ALA A 76 -6.70 4.83 1.32
N LYS A 77 -5.97 3.80 0.84
CA LYS A 77 -4.69 3.99 0.12
C LYS A 77 -4.86 4.80 -1.16
N THR A 78 -5.95 4.59 -1.91
CA THR A 78 -6.25 5.34 -3.14
C THR A 78 -6.56 6.82 -2.85
N LYS A 79 -7.24 7.12 -1.72
CA LYS A 79 -7.52 8.50 -1.30
C LYS A 79 -6.25 9.24 -0.88
N VAL A 80 -5.35 8.57 -0.15
CA VAL A 80 -4.06 9.15 0.28
C VAL A 80 -3.17 9.45 -0.93
N GLN A 81 -3.04 8.51 -1.88
CA GLN A 81 -2.24 8.74 -3.10
C GLN A 81 -2.79 9.88 -3.97
N LYS A 82 -4.13 10.01 -4.08
CA LYS A 82 -4.75 11.14 -4.80
C LYS A 82 -4.57 12.48 -4.08
N ALA A 83 -4.43 12.48 -2.75
CA ALA A 83 -4.15 13.70 -1.98
C ALA A 83 -2.69 14.14 -2.19
N GLU A 84 -1.73 13.23 -2.08
CA GLU A 84 -0.31 13.52 -2.33
C GLU A 84 -0.06 13.98 -3.77
N GLU A 85 -0.72 13.37 -4.76
CA GLU A 85 -0.58 13.80 -6.17
C GLU A 85 -1.14 15.21 -6.40
N LYS A 86 -2.22 15.58 -5.70
CA LYS A 86 -2.78 16.93 -5.77
C LYS A 86 -1.89 17.97 -5.11
N GLU A 87 -1.30 17.66 -3.96
CA GLU A 87 -0.34 18.55 -3.29
C GLU A 87 0.91 18.75 -4.14
N ARG A 88 1.46 17.68 -4.72
CA ARG A 88 2.65 17.77 -5.58
C ARG A 88 2.39 18.62 -6.83
N LYS A 89 1.22 18.48 -7.45
CA LYS A 89 0.79 19.32 -8.60
C LYS A 89 0.53 20.78 -8.22
N LEU A 90 0.13 21.05 -6.97
CA LEU A 90 -0.07 22.41 -6.47
C LEU A 90 1.28 23.09 -6.21
N GLN A 91 2.24 22.36 -5.64
CA GLN A 91 3.59 22.82 -5.37
C GLN A 91 4.34 23.14 -6.68
N GLU A 92 4.30 22.25 -7.67
CA GLU A 92 4.90 22.50 -8.99
C GLU A 92 4.34 23.74 -9.70
N LYS A 93 3.05 24.04 -9.49
CA LYS A 93 2.41 25.25 -10.03
C LYS A 93 2.87 26.51 -9.31
N ASN A 94 3.13 26.44 -8.00
CA ASN A 94 3.64 27.56 -7.23
C ASN A 94 5.11 27.82 -7.56
N ASP A 95 5.94 26.79 -7.65
CA ASP A 95 7.36 26.90 -8.03
C ASP A 95 7.52 27.52 -9.44
N LYS A 96 6.66 27.13 -10.39
CA LYS A 96 6.62 27.74 -11.73
C LYS A 96 6.17 29.20 -11.73
N LYS A 97 5.32 29.61 -10.79
CA LYS A 97 4.89 31.01 -10.65
C LYS A 97 6.01 31.85 -10.05
N GLU A 98 6.66 31.37 -9.00
CA GLU A 98 7.80 32.05 -8.38
C GLU A 98 8.98 32.20 -9.34
N ALA A 99 9.33 31.15 -10.09
CA ALA A 99 10.38 31.22 -11.10
C ALA A 99 10.07 32.25 -12.22
N LYS A 100 8.80 32.42 -12.60
CA LYS A 100 8.38 33.44 -13.58
C LYS A 100 8.43 34.86 -13.02
N ILE A 101 8.17 35.04 -11.72
CA ILE A 101 8.26 36.35 -11.05
C ILE A 101 9.74 36.75 -10.92
N ALA A 102 10.59 35.85 -10.43
CA ALA A 102 12.04 36.08 -10.34
C ALA A 102 12.68 36.38 -11.71
N ALA A 103 12.26 35.69 -12.78
CA ALA A 103 12.74 35.96 -14.14
C ALA A 103 12.27 37.31 -14.70
N LYS A 104 11.11 37.83 -14.26
CA LYS A 104 10.65 39.18 -14.62
C LYS A 104 11.43 40.25 -13.86
N GLU A 105 11.71 40.05 -12.58
CA GLU A 105 12.51 40.97 -11.76
C GLU A 105 13.98 41.04 -12.20
N ALA A 106 14.57 39.91 -12.61
CA ALA A 106 15.91 39.88 -13.20
C ALA A 106 16.00 40.58 -14.57
N LYS A 107 14.90 40.62 -15.34
CA LYS A 107 14.84 41.36 -16.61
C LYS A 107 14.60 42.85 -16.40
N ALA A 108 13.83 43.25 -15.38
CA ALA A 108 13.62 44.65 -15.02
C ALA A 108 14.90 45.32 -14.48
N SER A 109 15.71 44.58 -13.72
CA SER A 109 17.00 45.08 -13.19
C SER A 109 18.10 45.22 -14.25
N LYS A 110 18.08 44.43 -15.34
CA LYS A 110 19.00 44.62 -16.48
C LYS A 110 18.67 45.82 -17.37
N SER A 111 17.41 46.29 -17.40
CA SER A 111 17.02 47.47 -18.19
C SER A 111 17.49 48.81 -17.58
N LYS A 112 17.79 48.85 -16.27
CA LYS A 112 18.27 50.07 -15.57
C LYS A 112 19.78 50.32 -15.64
N LYS A 113 20.59 49.44 -16.26
CA LYS A 113 22.06 49.54 -16.26
C LYS A 113 22.67 49.91 -17.62
N ALA A 114 21.92 50.60 -18.48
CA ALA A 114 22.40 51.14 -19.76
C ALA A 114 21.98 52.62 -19.92
N LYS A 115 22.51 53.50 -19.07
CA LYS A 115 22.63 54.94 -19.35
C LYS A 115 23.80 55.47 -18.53
N PRO A 116 24.94 55.89 -19.13
CA PRO A 116 25.96 56.60 -18.37
C PRO A 116 25.42 58.02 -18.12
N GLU A 117 25.33 58.38 -16.84
CA GLU A 117 25.13 59.74 -16.37
C GLU A 117 26.40 60.55 -16.69
N ASP A 118 26.19 61.57 -17.51
CA ASP A 118 27.07 62.73 -17.62
C ASP A 118 26.48 63.83 -16.69
N ALA A 119 27.36 64.62 -16.09
CA ALA A 119 27.12 65.72 -15.12
C ALA A 119 26.94 65.33 -13.64
N ASN A 120 27.97 65.59 -12.82
CA ASN A 120 28.01 66.87 -12.11
C ASN A 120 29.41 67.19 -11.57
N LYS A 121 29.87 68.38 -11.91
CA LYS A 121 31.14 69.01 -11.51
C LYS A 121 30.86 69.87 -10.28
N THR A 122 31.78 69.84 -9.32
CA THR A 122 32.22 71.01 -8.54
C THR A 122 31.17 71.74 -7.69
N LEU A 123 31.11 71.43 -6.40
CA LEU A 123 31.00 72.46 -5.36
C LEU A 123 31.91 72.08 -4.20
N GLU A 124 32.99 72.85 -4.08
CA GLU A 124 33.97 72.78 -3.00
C GLU A 124 33.40 73.30 -1.68
N MET A 125 33.98 72.74 -0.63
CA MET A 125 33.81 73.01 0.78
C MET A 125 33.78 74.51 1.14
N SER A 126 32.66 74.95 1.68
CA SER A 126 32.57 76.11 2.58
C SER A 126 32.36 75.59 4.00
N ALA A 127 33.46 75.36 4.73
CA ALA A 127 33.43 75.14 6.18
C ALA A 127 34.84 75.31 6.79
N ALA A 128 35.44 76.49 6.63
CA ALA A 128 36.54 76.96 7.48
C ALA A 128 36.72 78.46 7.22
N ASP A 129 36.02 79.29 8.02
CA ASP A 129 36.45 80.63 8.44
C ASP A 129 35.25 81.41 8.97
N LEU A 130 34.90 81.18 10.23
CA LEU A 130 34.15 82.14 11.05
C LEU A 130 34.39 81.84 12.54
N GLN A 131 35.67 81.86 12.93
CA GLN A 131 36.08 82.09 14.33
C GLN A 131 37.34 82.96 14.35
N ASN A 132 37.19 84.24 13.97
CA ASN A 132 38.07 85.28 14.50
C ASN A 132 37.36 86.62 14.40
N MET A 133 36.74 87.06 15.50
CA MET A 133 36.66 88.45 15.95
C MET A 133 35.96 88.49 17.31
N SER A 134 36.72 88.10 18.34
CA SER A 134 36.62 88.68 19.67
C SER A 134 37.81 89.63 19.79
N LYS A 135 37.56 90.92 19.54
CA LYS A 135 38.13 92.12 20.19
C LYS A 135 37.78 93.36 19.38
#